data_AF-A0A415L420-F1
#
_entry.id   AF-A0A415L420-F1
#
_cell.length_a   1.000
_cell.length_b   1.000
_cell.length_c   1.000
_cell.angle_alpha   90.00
_cell.angle_beta   90.00
_cell.angle_gamma   90.00
#
_symmetry.space_group_name_H-M   'P 1'
#
loop_
_entity.id
_entity.type
_entity.pdbx_description
1 polymer ?
#
loop_
_entity_poly.entity_id
_entity_poly.type
_entity_poly.pdbx_seq_one_letter_code
_entity_poly.pdbx_strand_id
1 'polypeptide(L)'
;MNISDYIPFGKDNAISRKKLEKVTGLSDRDIREEIAMARRNTVILNLSNGQGYFQPIEGEEDELVIKYYKQESSRLKRIGWSLLATRKRVREIQNGS
;
A
#
# COMPACT_ATOMS: atom_id res chain seq x y z
N MET A 1 -11.73 8.89 12.12
CA MET A 1 -10.55 8.15 12.66
C MET A 1 -9.46 8.25 11.62
N ASN A 2 -8.19 8.35 12.02
CA ASN A 2 -7.08 8.26 11.07
C ASN A 2 -6.25 7.01 11.38
N ILE A 3 -6.16 6.07 10.44
CA ILE A 3 -5.44 4.81 10.65
C ILE A 3 -3.93 5.04 10.86
N SER A 4 -3.37 6.16 10.38
CA SER A 4 -1.96 6.50 10.59
C SER A 4 -1.63 6.65 12.08
N ASP A 5 -2.58 7.08 12.91
CA ASP A 5 -2.38 7.28 14.34
C ASP A 5 -2.12 5.95 15.08
N TYR A 6 -2.48 4.82 14.46
CA TYR A 6 -2.26 3.46 14.97
C TYR A 6 -1.05 2.77 14.31
N ILE A 7 -0.43 3.41 13.31
CA ILE A 7 0.73 2.87 12.59
C ILE A 7 1.99 3.54 13.17
N PRO A 8 2.86 2.78 13.85
CA PRO A 8 4.01 3.36 14.54
C PRO A 8 5.10 3.80 13.57
N PHE A 9 5.97 4.68 14.06
CA PHE A 9 7.21 5.07 13.39
C PHE A 9 8.31 4.02 13.56
N GLY A 10 9.14 3.84 12.54
CA GLY A 10 10.27 2.92 12.54
C GLY A 10 9.92 1.53 12.05
N LYS A 11 10.75 0.96 11.18
CA LYS A 11 10.60 -0.39 10.63
C LYS A 11 10.49 -1.47 11.71
N ASP A 12 11.27 -1.34 12.78
CA ASP A 12 11.31 -2.34 13.86
C ASP A 12 10.02 -2.36 14.68
N ASN A 13 9.22 -1.30 14.61
CA ASN A 13 7.92 -1.21 15.29
C ASN A 13 6.74 -1.66 14.41
N ALA A 14 6.98 -2.15 13.19
CA ALA A 14 5.93 -2.44 12.22
C ALA A 14 4.73 -3.22 12.80
N ILE A 15 3.53 -2.74 12.48
CA ILE A 15 2.28 -3.28 13.00
C ILE A 15 1.59 -4.18 11.96
N SER A 16 1.17 -5.38 12.38
CA SER A 16 0.41 -6.29 11.53
C SER A 16 -1.05 -5.86 11.40
N ARG A 17 -1.72 -6.26 10.30
CA ARG A 17 -3.16 -6.02 10.12
C ARG A 17 -4.00 -6.62 11.25
N LYS A 18 -3.67 -7.85 11.67
CA LYS A 18 -4.34 -8.49 12.81
C LYS A 18 -4.23 -7.69 14.10
N LYS A 19 -3.12 -6.98 14.32
CA LYS A 19 -2.98 -6.10 15.49
C LYS A 19 -3.78 -4.81 15.28
N LEU A 20 -3.81 -4.25 14.07
CA LEU A 20 -4.69 -3.13 13.72
C LEU A 20 -6.17 -3.48 13.94
N GLU A 21 -6.64 -4.67 13.55
CA GLU A 21 -8.02 -5.15 13.80
C GLU A 21 -8.34 -5.11 15.30
N LYS A 22 -7.42 -5.62 16.14
CA LYS A 22 -7.61 -5.65 17.59
C LYS A 22 -7.66 -4.27 18.24
N VAL A 23 -6.81 -3.33 17.80
CA VAL A 23 -6.71 -2.01 18.45
C VAL A 23 -7.72 -1.00 17.91
N THR A 24 -8.22 -1.20 16.69
CA THR A 24 -9.20 -0.29 16.06
C THR A 24 -10.63 -0.84 16.11
N GLY A 25 -10.82 -2.15 16.26
CA GLY A 25 -12.12 -2.81 16.15
C GLY A 25 -12.65 -2.91 14.72
N LEU A 26 -11.89 -2.45 13.72
CA LEU A 26 -12.26 -2.51 12.31
C LEU A 26 -12.02 -3.90 11.72
N SER A 27 -12.79 -4.21 10.66
CA SER A 27 -12.54 -5.42 9.87
C SER A 27 -11.24 -5.29 9.06
N ASP A 28 -10.64 -6.42 8.69
CA ASP A 28 -9.48 -6.44 7.78
C ASP A 28 -9.75 -5.68 6.46
N ARG A 29 -10.99 -5.71 5.95
CA ARG A 29 -11.36 -4.98 4.74
C ARG A 29 -11.28 -3.47 4.96
N ASP A 30 -11.91 -2.98 6.03
CA ASP A 30 -11.92 -1.55 6.34
C ASP A 30 -10.51 -1.04 6.59
N ILE A 31 -9.67 -1.80 7.30
CA ILE A 31 -8.25 -1.46 7.51
C ILE A 31 -7.51 -1.30 6.19
N ARG A 32 -7.75 -2.18 5.21
CA ARG A 32 -7.10 -2.07 3.90
C ARG A 32 -7.54 -0.82 3.15
N GLU A 33 -8.82 -0.47 3.24
CA GLU A 33 -9.38 0.73 2.62
C GLU A 33 -8.81 2.00 3.30
N GLU A 34 -8.81 2.05 4.62
CA GLU A 34 -8.25 3.14 5.41
C GLU A 34 -6.75 3.35 5.14
N ILE A 35 -5.94 2.27 5.11
CA ILE A 35 -4.51 2.37 4.77
C ILE A 35 -4.33 2.91 3.35
N ALA A 36 -5.16 2.46 2.40
CA ALA A 36 -5.10 2.94 1.02
C ALA A 36 -5.45 4.44 0.91
N MET A 37 -6.38 4.93 1.74
CA MET A 37 -6.71 6.36 1.80
C MET A 37 -5.60 7.17 2.47
N ALA A 38 -5.10 6.72 3.63
CA ALA A 38 -4.05 7.41 4.37
C ALA A 38 -2.75 7.55 3.55
N ARG A 39 -2.40 6.53 2.75
CA ARG A 39 -1.22 6.56 1.86
C ARG A 39 -1.19 7.68 0.84
N ARG A 40 -2.32 8.37 0.59
CA ARG A 40 -2.37 9.53 -0.31
C ARG A 40 -1.68 10.75 0.29
N ASN A 41 -1.65 10.85 1.63
CA ASN A 41 -1.15 12.02 2.36
C ASN A 41 -0.05 11.66 3.39
N THR A 42 0.19 10.38 3.64
CA THR A 42 1.15 9.90 4.65
C THR A 42 1.99 8.75 4.10
N VAL A 43 3.31 8.78 4.34
CA VAL A 43 4.21 7.71 3.91
C VAL A 43 4.05 6.50 4.84
N ILE A 44 3.37 5.46 4.34
CA ILE A 44 3.15 4.20 5.07
C ILE A 44 3.74 3.04 4.28
N LEU A 45 4.84 2.48 4.78
CA LEU A 45 5.58 1.41 4.12
C LEU A 45 5.07 0.04 4.54
N ASN A 46 5.12 -0.91 3.60
CA ASN A 46 5.06 -2.34 3.89
C ASN A 46 6.04 -3.04 2.95
N LEU A 47 7.07 -3.67 3.51
CA LEU A 47 8.19 -4.22 2.73
C LEU A 47 7.94 -5.66 2.25
N SER A 48 6.71 -6.16 2.34
CA SER A 48 6.32 -7.52 1.90
C SER A 48 7.12 -8.66 2.55
N ASN A 49 7.74 -8.41 3.70
CA ASN A 49 8.53 -9.37 4.47
C ASN A 49 7.76 -9.97 5.67
N GLY A 50 6.47 -9.70 5.76
CA GLY A 50 5.60 -10.17 6.83
C GLY A 50 5.61 -9.33 8.12
N GLN A 51 6.46 -8.31 8.24
CA GLN A 51 6.56 -7.52 9.47
C GLN A 51 5.38 -6.55 9.69
N GLY A 52 4.75 -6.09 8.62
CA GLY A 52 3.55 -5.23 8.71
C GLY A 52 3.77 -3.84 8.13
N TYR A 53 3.08 -2.86 8.71
CA TYR A 53 3.01 -1.48 8.26
C TYR A 53 3.73 -0.56 9.26
N PHE A 54 4.45 0.44 8.77
CA PHE A 54 5.08 1.45 9.61
C PHE A 54 5.19 2.78 8.85
N GLN A 55 5.35 3.86 9.60
CA GLN A 55 5.78 5.15 9.07
C GLN A 55 7.31 5.23 9.19
N PRO A 56 8.04 5.58 8.13
CA PRO A 56 9.48 5.66 8.21
C PRO A 56 9.91 6.85 9.06
N ILE A 57 11.03 6.73 9.77
CA ILE A 57 11.65 7.85 10.48
C ILE A 57 12.39 8.74 9.46
N GLU A 58 11.97 10.00 9.34
CA GLU A 58 12.55 10.97 8.40
C GLU A 58 14.05 11.17 8.66
N GLY A 59 14.87 11.08 7.61
CA GLY A 59 16.32 11.21 7.69
C GLY A 59 17.07 9.95 8.16
N GLU A 60 16.39 9.00 8.81
CA GLU A 60 16.99 7.72 9.25
C GLU A 60 16.63 6.55 8.34
N GLU A 61 15.40 6.54 7.82
CA GLU A 61 14.85 5.41 7.04
C GLU A 61 14.52 5.78 5.58
N ASP A 62 15.07 6.89 5.08
CA ASP A 62 14.82 7.40 3.72
C ASP A 62 15.15 6.38 2.62
N GLU A 63 16.18 5.54 2.83
CA GLU A 63 16.51 4.46 1.90
C GLU A 63 15.36 3.46 1.74
N LEU A 64 14.59 3.21 2.80
CA LEU A 64 13.40 2.34 2.75
C LEU A 64 12.28 2.99 1.95
N VAL A 65 12.13 4.31 2.02
CA VAL A 65 11.19 5.07 1.20
C VAL A 65 11.53 4.93 -0.27
N ILE A 66 12.80 5.15 -0.64
CA ILE A 66 13.28 5.02 -2.01
C ILE A 66 13.09 3.58 -2.53
N LYS A 67 13.42 2.58 -1.70
CA LYS A 67 13.24 1.17 -2.04
C LYS A 67 11.77 0.83 -2.28
N TYR A 68 10.88 1.28 -1.39
CA TYR A 68 9.45 1.07 -1.53
C TYR A 68 8.89 1.74 -2.78
N TYR A 69 9.28 2.99 -3.06
CA TYR A 69 8.92 3.68 -4.30
C TYR A 69 9.30 2.89 -5.55
N LYS A 70 10.54 2.37 -5.62
CA LYS A 70 11.01 1.54 -6.74
C LYS A 70 10.20 0.25 -6.88
N GLN A 71 9.91 -0.42 -5.76
CA GLN A 71 9.09 -1.63 -5.73
C GLN A 71 7.68 -1.37 -6.28
N GLU A 72 6.98 -0.36 -5.74
CA GLU A 72 5.59 -0.07 -6.10
C GLU A 72 5.47 0.49 -7.52
N SER A 73 6.44 1.30 -7.97
CA SER A 73 6.52 1.74 -9.36
C SER A 73 6.70 0.58 -10.33
N SER A 74 7.51 -0.42 -9.96
CA SER A 74 7.69 -1.63 -10.76
C SER A 74 6.41 -2.48 -10.78
N ARG A 75 5.70 -2.57 -9.65
CA ARG A 75 4.40 -3.25 -9.55
C ARG A 75 3.36 -2.57 -10.44
N LEU A 76 3.29 -1.23 -10.45
CA LEU A 76 2.40 -0.47 -11.33
C LEU A 76 2.68 -0.76 -12.81
N LYS A 77 3.96 -0.74 -13.22
CA LYS A 77 4.36 -1.10 -14.59
C LYS A 77 3.90 -2.51 -14.96
N ARG A 78 4.14 -3.51 -14.09
CA ARG A 78 3.71 -4.90 -14.32
C ARG A 78 2.20 -5.03 -14.48
N ILE A 79 1.40 -4.34 -13.67
CA ILE A 79 -0.06 -4.29 -13.82
C ILE A 79 -0.44 -3.68 -15.17
N GLY A 80 0.24 -2.61 -15.59
CA GLY A 80 0.04 -2.02 -16.92
C GLY A 80 0.28 -3.01 -18.05
N TRP A 81 1.37 -3.78 -17.98
CA TRP A 81 1.72 -4.82 -18.95
C TRP A 81 0.70 -5.97 -18.97
N SER A 82 0.27 -6.46 -17.81
CA SER A 82 -0.70 -7.56 -17.73
C SER A 82 -2.08 -7.18 -18.27
N LEU A 83 -2.42 -5.88 -18.27
CA LEU A 83 -3.69 -5.38 -18.78
C LEU A 83 -3.69 -5.09 -20.29
N LEU A 84 -2.59 -5.29 -21.02
CA LEU A 84 -2.53 -4.94 -22.45
C LEU A 84 -3.61 -5.63 -23.29
N ALA A 85 -3.72 -6.95 -23.19
CA ALA A 85 -4.72 -7.72 -23.93
C ALA A 85 -6.15 -7.34 -23.51
N THR A 86 -6.39 -7.18 -22.20
CA THR A 86 -7.68 -6.75 -21.67
C THR A 86 -8.07 -5.37 -22.18
N ARG A 87 -7.14 -4.41 -22.21
CA ARG A 87 -7.37 -3.05 -22.74
C ARG A 87 -7.71 -3.08 -24.23
N LYS A 88 -7.03 -3.93 -25.02
CA LYS A 88 -7.37 -4.13 -26.43
C LYS A 88 -8.83 -4.63 -26.56
N ARG A 89 -9.19 -5.67 -25.80
CA ARG A 89 -10.54 -6.23 -25.83
C ARG A 89 -11.62 -5.24 -25.40
N VAL A 90 -11.36 -4.43 -24.36
CA VAL A 90 -12.30 -3.39 -23.92
C VAL A 90 -12.57 -2.36 -25.02
N ARG A 91 -11.54 -1.94 -25.78
CA ARG A 91 -11.71 -1.01 -26.91
C ARG A 91 -12.55 -1.61 -28.03
N GLU A 92 -12.32 -2.88 -28.37
CA GLU A 92 -13.14 -3.59 -29.38
C GLU A 92 -14.62 -3.63 -28.97
N ILE A 93 -14.90 -3.90 -27.69
CA ILE A 93 -16.28 -3.91 -27.16
C ILE A 93 -16.90 -2.51 -27.24
N GLN A 94 -16.16 -1.47 -26.87
CA GLN A 94 -16.67 -0.09 -26.82
C GLN A 94 -16.90 0.53 -28.20
N ASN A 95 -16.09 0.15 -29.19
CA ASN A 95 -16.18 0.71 -30.55
C ASN A 95 -17.24 0.03 -31.42
N GLY A 96 -17.91 -1.02 -30.91
CA GLY A 96 -18.77 -1.88 -31.69
C GLY A 96 -17.96 -2.75 -32.65
N SER A 97 -18.21 -4.06 -32.64
CA SER A 97 -17.73 -4.95 -33.71
C SER A 97 -18.20 -4.45 -35.08
#